data_AF-A0A1X1R4U0-F1
#
_entry.id   AF-A0A1X1R4U0-F1
#
_cell.length_a   1.000
_cell.length_b   1.000
_cell.length_c   1.000
_cell.angle_alpha   90.00
_cell.angle_beta   90.00
_cell.angle_gamma   90.00
#
_symmetry.space_group_name_H-M   'P 1'
#
loop_
_entity.id
_entity.type
_entity.pdbx_description
1 polymer ?
#
loop_
_entity_poly.entity_id
_entity_poly.type
_entity_poly.pdbx_seq_one_letter_code
_entity_poly.pdbx_strand_id
1 'polypeptide(L)'
;MRFFYDTEFIDDGRTIELISIGVVAEDGREYYAVSTEFNPADAGPWVRANVLPKLPSPASKLWRSRRQIREDLEGFFGIDGPEPVELWAWVGAYDHVVLAQLWGPMTGLPAGIPRFTRELKQLWDEAGRPPLPALPDDNHDALVDARHNLAKYAAISGFRRRPS
;
A
#
# COMPACT_ATOMS: atom_id res chain seq x y z
N MET A 1 10.19 -11.75 -4.26
CA MET A 1 8.72 -11.65 -4.32
C MET A 1 8.25 -10.21 -4.46
N ARG A 2 7.20 -9.98 -5.25
CA ARG A 2 6.55 -8.67 -5.42
C ARG A 2 5.37 -8.48 -4.48
N PHE A 3 5.28 -7.29 -3.91
CA PHE A 3 4.21 -6.83 -3.05
C PHE A 3 3.63 -5.53 -3.59
N PHE A 4 2.33 -5.52 -3.79
CA PHE A 4 1.55 -4.38 -4.24
C PHE A 4 0.83 -3.80 -3.03
N TYR A 5 1.01 -2.52 -2.76
CA TYR A 5 0.42 -1.91 -1.59
C TYR A 5 -0.18 -0.55 -1.89
N ASP A 6 -1.00 -0.09 -0.96
CA ASP A 6 -1.63 1.20 -0.92
C ASP A 6 -1.83 1.62 0.54
N THR A 7 -1.83 2.92 0.81
CA THR A 7 -2.07 3.47 2.14
C THR A 7 -3.09 4.61 2.10
N GLU A 8 -3.93 4.63 3.12
CA GLU A 8 -4.78 5.78 3.40
C GLU A 8 -4.19 6.53 4.60
N PHE A 9 -4.18 7.86 4.55
CA PHE A 9 -3.54 8.69 5.55
C PHE A 9 -4.14 10.09 5.65
N ILE A 10 -3.81 10.80 6.72
CA ILE A 10 -4.05 12.24 6.88
C ILE A 10 -2.71 12.95 6.63
N ASP A 11 -2.67 13.84 5.65
CA ASP A 11 -1.51 14.69 5.35
C ASP A 11 -1.88 16.16 5.60
N ASP A 12 -1.07 16.84 6.41
CA ASP A 12 -1.22 18.27 6.73
C ASP A 12 -0.11 19.15 6.10
N GLY A 13 0.72 18.57 5.23
CA GLY A 13 1.90 19.21 4.64
C GLY A 13 3.13 19.23 5.56
N ARG A 14 3.05 18.58 6.73
CA ARG A 14 4.18 18.43 7.68
C ARG A 14 4.38 16.99 8.12
N THR A 15 3.28 16.31 8.41
CA THR A 15 3.20 14.94 8.90
C THR A 15 2.27 14.13 8.01
N ILE A 16 2.48 12.81 8.01
CA ILE A 16 1.60 11.89 7.30
C ILE A 16 1.17 10.80 8.27
N GLU A 17 -0.08 10.87 8.71
CA GLU A 17 -0.64 10.00 9.74
C GLU A 17 -1.38 8.83 9.10
N LEU A 18 -0.82 7.63 9.24
CA LEU A 18 -1.39 6.39 8.69
C LEU A 18 -2.80 6.12 9.25
N ILE A 19 -3.79 6.04 8.36
CA ILE A 19 -5.13 5.49 8.64
C ILE A 19 -5.11 3.97 8.44
N SER A 20 -4.77 3.49 7.24
CA SER A 20 -4.78 2.07 6.92
C SER A 20 -3.77 1.69 5.85
N ILE A 21 -3.35 0.43 5.83
CA ILE A 21 -2.45 -0.12 4.82
C ILE A 21 -3.02 -1.45 4.30
N GLY A 22 -3.07 -1.60 2.98
CA GLY A 22 -3.36 -2.84 2.29
C GLY A 22 -2.16 -3.32 1.52
N VAL A 23 -1.87 -4.63 1.56
CA VAL A 23 -0.74 -5.25 0.85
C VAL A 23 -1.18 -6.57 0.25
N VAL A 24 -0.86 -6.79 -1.03
CA VAL A 24 -1.11 -8.02 -1.76
C VAL A 24 0.19 -8.53 -2.35
N ALA A 25 0.55 -9.76 -2.03
CA ALA A 25 1.71 -10.43 -2.60
C ALA A 25 1.35 -11.08 -3.96
N GLU A 26 2.32 -11.20 -4.86
CA GLU A 26 2.10 -11.85 -6.16
C GLU A 26 1.72 -13.33 -6.07
N ASP A 27 1.93 -13.97 -4.91
CA ASP A 27 1.55 -15.35 -4.60
C ASP A 27 0.09 -15.48 -4.07
N GLY A 28 -0.64 -14.36 -3.95
CA GLY A 28 -2.03 -14.32 -3.53
C GLY A 28 -2.25 -14.11 -2.02
N ARG A 29 -1.19 -13.99 -1.21
CA ARG A 29 -1.35 -13.59 0.20
C ARG A 29 -1.78 -12.13 0.30
N GLU A 30 -2.56 -11.83 1.34
CA GLU A 30 -3.09 -10.49 1.58
C GLU A 30 -2.91 -10.08 3.04
N TYR A 31 -2.66 -8.80 3.24
CA TYR A 31 -2.60 -8.16 4.55
C TYR A 31 -3.36 -6.85 4.51
N TYR A 32 -4.13 -6.59 5.57
CA TYR A 32 -4.83 -5.32 5.76
C TYR A 32 -4.93 -4.99 7.23
N ALA A 33 -4.66 -3.72 7.57
CA ALA A 33 -4.83 -3.21 8.92
C ALA A 33 -5.19 -1.73 8.91
N VAL A 34 -5.90 -1.33 9.96
CA VAL A 34 -6.25 0.06 10.26
C VAL A 34 -5.54 0.45 11.55
N SER A 35 -4.83 1.57 11.52
CA SER A 35 -4.13 2.10 12.68
C SER A 35 -5.13 2.54 13.75
N THR A 36 -4.92 2.13 15.00
CA THR A 36 -5.67 2.66 16.15
C THR A 36 -5.14 4.01 16.63
N GLU A 37 -4.09 4.55 16.00
CA GLU A 37 -3.31 5.67 16.53
C GLU A 37 -3.52 6.99 15.78
N PHE A 38 -4.18 6.98 14.61
CA PHE A 38 -4.55 8.23 13.96
C PHE A 38 -5.74 8.87 14.68
N ASN A 39 -5.82 10.20 14.63
CA ASN A 39 -6.95 10.95 15.17
C ASN A 39 -7.94 11.30 14.05
N PRO A 40 -9.16 10.73 14.04
CA PRO A 40 -10.16 11.03 13.01
C PRO A 40 -10.64 12.49 13.02
N ALA A 41 -10.39 13.26 14.09
CA ALA A 41 -10.72 14.69 14.14
C ALA A 41 -9.85 15.54 13.21
N ASP A 42 -8.64 15.06 12.87
CA ASP A 42 -7.69 15.80 12.03
C ASP A 42 -7.97 15.58 10.53
N ALA A 43 -8.87 14.65 10.19
CA ALA A 43 -9.23 14.35 8.81
C ALA A 43 -9.93 15.54 8.12
N GLY A 44 -9.43 15.93 6.95
CA GLY A 44 -10.08 16.90 6.08
C GLY A 44 -11.38 16.39 5.44
N PRO A 45 -12.17 17.25 4.78
CA PRO A 45 -13.48 16.89 4.24
C PRO A 45 -13.44 15.71 3.27
N TRP A 46 -12.39 15.60 2.46
CA TRP A 46 -12.24 14.52 1.48
C TRP A 46 -12.04 13.16 2.15
N VAL A 47 -11.14 13.06 3.13
CA VAL A 47 -10.89 11.81 3.88
C VAL A 47 -12.15 11.38 4.64
N ARG A 48 -12.88 12.34 5.23
CA ARG A 48 -14.15 12.07 5.93
C ARG A 48 -15.23 11.49 5.00
N ALA A 49 -15.26 11.93 3.75
CA ALA A 49 -16.27 11.49 2.79
C ALA A 49 -15.90 10.17 2.10
N ASN A 50 -14.61 9.95 1.84
CA ASN A 50 -14.18 8.87 0.94
C ASN A 50 -13.47 7.70 1.63
N VAL A 51 -12.81 7.94 2.77
CA VAL A 51 -11.96 6.93 3.44
C VAL A 51 -12.63 6.41 4.71
N LEU A 52 -12.91 7.29 5.68
CA LEU A 52 -13.42 6.88 6.99
C LEU A 52 -14.69 6.02 6.95
N PRO A 53 -15.66 6.25 6.04
CA PRO A 53 -16.87 5.43 5.96
C PRO A 53 -16.62 3.99 5.49
N LYS A 54 -15.47 3.72 4.87
CA LYS A 54 -15.09 2.39 4.35
C LYS A 54 -14.35 1.54 5.39
N LEU A 55 -13.92 2.13 6.49
CA LEU A 55 -13.20 1.43 7.55
C LEU A 55 -14.09 0.34 8.19
N PRO A 56 -13.50 -0.79 8.61
CA PRO A 56 -14.22 -1.86 9.26
C PRO A 56 -14.82 -1.41 10.60
N SER A 57 -15.83 -2.14 11.07
CA SER A 57 -16.41 -1.94 12.41
C SER A 57 -15.32 -1.79 13.49
N PRO A 58 -15.46 -0.86 14.45
CA PRO A 58 -14.49 -0.67 15.54
C PRO A 58 -14.18 -1.93 16.37
N ALA A 59 -15.08 -2.93 16.37
CA ALA A 59 -14.85 -4.21 17.04
C ALA A 59 -13.98 -5.21 16.22
N SER A 60 -13.63 -4.85 14.99
CA SER A 60 -12.82 -5.68 14.10
C SER A 60 -11.39 -5.84 14.60
N LYS A 61 -10.82 -7.05 14.44
CA LYS A 61 -9.41 -7.34 14.72
C LYS A 61 -8.45 -6.73 13.68
N LEU A 62 -8.98 -6.06 12.66
CA LEU A 62 -8.20 -5.31 11.67
C LEU A 62 -7.66 -4.00 12.24
N TRP A 63 -8.26 -3.49 13.32
CA TRP A 63 -7.73 -2.36 14.07
C TRP A 63 -6.51 -2.80 14.88
N ARG A 64 -5.35 -2.19 14.61
CA ARG A 64 -4.05 -2.56 15.19
C ARG A 64 -3.24 -1.32 15.55
N SER A 65 -2.40 -1.44 16.58
CA SER A 65 -1.39 -0.41 16.86
C SER A 65 -0.35 -0.37 15.72
N ARG A 66 0.29 0.78 15.51
CA ARG A 66 1.39 0.94 14.53
C ARG A 66 2.52 -0.07 14.79
N ARG A 67 2.79 -0.38 16.06
CA ARG A 67 3.76 -1.41 16.45
C ARG A 67 3.35 -2.80 15.92
N GLN A 68 2.09 -3.18 16.10
CA GLN A 68 1.59 -4.45 15.57
C GLN A 68 1.64 -4.46 14.05
N ILE A 69 1.20 -3.38 13.38
CA ILE A 69 1.25 -3.28 11.92
C ILE A 69 2.68 -3.47 11.40
N ARG A 70 3.67 -2.84 12.05
CA ARG A 70 5.09 -3.03 11.76
C ARG A 70 5.50 -4.51 11.86
N GLU A 71 5.25 -5.15 13.00
CA GLU A 71 5.61 -6.55 13.26
C GLU A 71 4.92 -7.52 12.28
N ASP A 72 3.65 -7.25 11.96
CA ASP A 72 2.89 -8.02 10.98
C ASP A 72 3.50 -7.91 9.57
N LEU A 73 3.92 -6.71 9.17
CA LEU A 73 4.54 -6.46 7.86
C LEU A 73 5.93 -7.09 7.74
N GLU A 74 6.73 -7.12 8.81
CA GLU A 74 8.00 -7.85 8.84
C GLU A 74 7.79 -9.33 8.50
N GLY A 75 6.81 -9.96 9.16
CA GLY A 75 6.43 -11.35 8.90
C GLY A 75 5.80 -11.55 7.52
N PHE A 76 4.93 -10.64 7.09
CA PHE A 76 4.22 -10.74 5.81
C PHE A 76 5.17 -10.58 4.61
N PHE A 77 6.11 -9.63 4.68
CA PHE A 77 7.14 -9.47 3.66
C PHE A 77 8.18 -10.59 3.69
N GLY A 78 8.33 -11.28 4.83
CA GLY A 78 9.34 -12.32 4.99
C GLY A 78 10.75 -11.72 4.93
N ILE A 79 10.98 -10.63 5.66
CA ILE A 79 12.21 -9.81 5.54
C ILE A 79 13.52 -10.54 5.86
N ASP A 80 13.45 -11.65 6.58
CA ASP A 80 14.58 -12.54 6.91
C ASP A 80 14.69 -13.75 5.95
N GLY A 81 13.79 -13.83 4.97
CA GLY A 81 13.74 -14.89 3.98
C GLY A 81 14.80 -14.74 2.87
N PRO A 82 15.05 -15.80 2.09
CA PRO A 82 16.04 -15.78 1.02
C PRO A 82 15.58 -15.00 -0.21
N GLU A 83 14.27 -14.76 -0.36
CA GLU A 83 13.71 -14.04 -1.50
C GLU A 83 13.73 -12.53 -1.27
N PRO A 84 14.28 -11.73 -2.19
CA PRO A 84 14.26 -10.28 -2.04
C PRO A 84 12.84 -9.73 -2.17
N VAL A 85 12.52 -8.75 -1.33
CA VAL A 85 11.26 -8.00 -1.37
C VAL A 85 11.30 -6.97 -2.51
N GLU A 86 10.26 -6.92 -3.33
CA GLU A 86 10.00 -5.82 -4.25
C GLU A 86 8.70 -5.12 -3.87
N LEU A 87 8.78 -3.84 -3.51
CA LEU A 87 7.61 -3.00 -3.23
C LEU A 87 7.13 -2.31 -4.51
N TRP A 88 5.82 -2.32 -4.73
CA TRP A 88 5.14 -1.68 -5.86
C TRP A 88 3.91 -0.92 -5.36
N ALA A 89 3.74 0.32 -5.82
CA ALA A 89 2.56 1.13 -5.57
C ALA A 89 2.27 2.01 -6.79
N TRP A 90 1.06 2.58 -6.85
CA TRP A 90 0.64 3.49 -7.91
C TRP A 90 0.66 4.94 -7.41
N VAL A 91 1.58 5.75 -7.92
CA VAL A 91 1.86 7.11 -7.42
C VAL A 91 2.29 7.08 -5.94
N GLY A 92 3.19 6.16 -5.61
CA GLY A 92 3.44 5.68 -4.25
C GLY A 92 4.41 6.50 -3.40
N ALA A 93 4.62 7.79 -3.70
CA ALA A 93 5.64 8.58 -3.02
C ALA A 93 5.32 8.77 -1.53
N TYR A 94 4.09 9.20 -1.21
CA TYR A 94 3.64 9.35 0.17
C TYR A 94 3.46 7.98 0.83
N ASP A 95 2.94 6.99 0.10
CA ASP A 95 2.80 5.62 0.60
C ASP A 95 4.13 5.02 1.07
N HIS A 96 5.22 5.26 0.33
CA HIS A 96 6.55 4.81 0.73
C HIS A 96 7.01 5.47 2.03
N VAL A 97 6.78 6.78 2.18
CA VAL A 97 7.12 7.50 3.42
C VAL A 97 6.31 6.96 4.60
N VAL A 98 4.99 6.81 4.44
CA VAL A 98 4.08 6.32 5.49
C VAL A 98 4.44 4.89 5.91
N LEU A 99 4.71 4.02 4.96
CA LEU A 99 5.20 2.66 5.22
C LEU A 99 6.51 2.71 6.01
N ALA A 100 7.52 3.44 5.53
CA ALA A 100 8.83 3.50 6.18
C ALA A 100 8.75 4.09 7.61
N GLN A 101 7.88 5.07 7.84
CA GLN A 101 7.66 5.70 9.14
C GLN A 101 7.08 4.74 10.21
N LEU A 102 6.60 3.55 9.83
CA LEU A 102 6.29 2.50 10.82
C LEU A 102 7.54 2.06 11.62
N TRP A 103 8.73 2.21 11.04
CA TRP A 103 10.02 1.97 11.70
C TRP A 103 10.71 3.24 12.20
N GLY A 104 10.04 4.40 12.12
CA GLY A 104 10.58 5.69 12.53
C GLY A 104 11.50 6.32 11.48
N PRO A 105 12.71 6.81 11.84
CA PRO A 105 13.64 7.39 10.86
C PRO A 105 14.10 6.35 9.85
N MET A 106 14.59 6.78 8.69
CA MET A 106 15.07 5.89 7.62
C MET A 106 16.14 4.87 8.09
N THR A 107 16.90 5.21 9.13
CA THR A 107 17.89 4.32 9.75
C THR A 107 17.27 3.14 10.50
N GLY A 108 16.00 3.22 10.89
CA GLY A 108 15.24 2.15 11.53
C GLY A 108 14.64 1.13 10.55
N LEU A 109 14.62 1.43 9.24
CA LEU A 109 14.04 0.54 8.24
C LEU A 109 14.87 -0.77 8.13
N PRO A 110 14.27 -1.97 8.25
CA PRO A 110 14.99 -3.24 8.18
C PRO A 110 15.76 -3.43 6.86
N ALA A 111 16.89 -4.12 6.90
CA ALA A 111 17.71 -4.37 5.70
C ALA A 111 16.94 -5.11 4.59
N GLY A 112 16.03 -6.02 4.95
CA GLY A 112 15.19 -6.77 4.02
C GLY A 112 14.12 -5.95 3.31
N ILE A 113 13.81 -4.72 3.77
CA ILE A 113 12.85 -3.83 3.11
C ILE A 113 13.59 -2.86 2.16
N PRO A 114 13.21 -2.78 0.87
CA PRO A 114 13.83 -1.85 -0.07
C PRO A 114 13.66 -0.40 0.33
N ARG A 115 14.68 0.43 0.06
CA ARG A 115 14.66 1.90 0.31
C ARG A 115 13.95 2.70 -0.79
N PHE A 116 13.22 2.00 -1.66
CA PHE A 116 12.42 2.61 -2.70
C PHE A 116 11.23 1.71 -3.00
N THR A 117 10.14 2.33 -3.44
CA THR A 117 9.00 1.64 -4.04
C THR A 117 9.08 1.80 -5.55
N ARG A 118 8.85 0.71 -6.29
CA ARG A 118 8.74 0.75 -7.75
C ARG A 118 7.42 1.39 -8.14
N GLU A 119 7.48 2.34 -9.07
CA GLU A 119 6.34 3.16 -9.45
C GLU A 119 5.55 2.49 -10.58
N LEU A 120 4.35 2.01 -10.26
CA LEU A 120 3.50 1.29 -11.21
C LEU A 120 2.92 2.21 -12.30
N LYS A 121 2.67 3.49 -11.98
CA LYS A 121 2.25 4.49 -12.96
C LYS A 121 3.33 4.75 -14.01
N GLN A 122 4.60 4.76 -13.57
CA GLN A 122 5.75 4.90 -14.45
C GLN A 122 5.86 3.67 -15.36
N LEU A 123 5.74 2.46 -14.80
CA LEU A 123 5.73 1.23 -15.61
C LEU A 123 4.62 1.26 -16.67
N TRP A 124 3.42 1.77 -16.33
CA TRP A 124 2.32 1.92 -17.27
C TRP A 124 2.64 2.91 -18.40
N ASP A 125 3.22 4.06 -18.08
CA ASP A 125 3.64 5.05 -19.09
C ASP A 125 4.72 4.48 -20.02
N GLU A 126 5.73 3.80 -19.46
CA GLU A 126 6.82 3.16 -20.22
C GLU A 126 6.32 2.02 -21.13
N ALA A 127 5.23 1.35 -20.75
CA ALA A 127 4.60 0.32 -21.55
C ALA A 127 3.70 0.85 -22.68
N GLY A 128 3.67 2.17 -22.91
CA GLY A 128 2.83 2.79 -23.93
C GLY A 128 1.35 2.94 -23.52
N ARG A 129 1.08 2.97 -22.21
CA ARG A 129 -0.25 3.18 -21.63
C ARG A 129 -1.30 2.16 -22.10
N PRO A 130 -1.06 0.85 -21.93
CA PRO A 130 -2.03 -0.16 -22.30
C PRO A 130 -3.34 -0.01 -21.51
N PRO A 131 -4.47 -0.52 -22.02
CA PRO A 131 -5.72 -0.54 -21.28
C PRO A 131 -5.56 -1.21 -19.91
N LEU A 132 -6.14 -0.60 -18.88
CA LEU A 132 -6.14 -1.11 -17.52
C LEU A 132 -7.51 -1.72 -17.17
N PRO A 133 -7.57 -2.57 -16.12
CA PRO A 133 -8.85 -2.99 -15.53
C PRO A 133 -9.71 -1.79 -15.13
N ALA A 134 -11.03 -2.01 -15.05
CA ALA A 134 -11.95 -0.99 -14.55
C ALA A 134 -11.62 -0.65 -13.09
N LEU A 135 -11.85 0.62 -12.71
CA LEU A 135 -11.74 1.04 -11.32
C LEU A 135 -12.76 0.27 -10.47
N PRO A 136 -12.36 -0.24 -9.29
CA PRO A 136 -13.28 -0.88 -8.36
C PRO A 136 -14.23 0.15 -7.74
N ASP A 137 -15.44 -0.27 -7.40
CA ASP A 137 -16.48 0.59 -6.79
C ASP A 137 -16.08 1.08 -5.39
N ASP A 138 -15.32 0.27 -4.64
CA ASP A 138 -14.87 0.57 -3.27
C ASP A 138 -13.44 1.12 -3.22
N ASN A 139 -13.04 1.95 -4.20
CA ASN A 139 -11.75 2.63 -4.15
C ASN A 139 -11.64 3.54 -2.90
N HIS A 140 -10.42 3.78 -2.42
CA HIS A 140 -10.12 4.37 -1.12
C HIS A 140 -10.36 3.43 0.08
N ASP A 141 -10.41 2.13 -0.21
CA ASP A 141 -10.05 1.06 0.71
C ASP A 141 -8.68 0.53 0.28
N ALA A 142 -7.69 0.65 1.17
CA ALA A 142 -6.31 0.36 0.82
C ALA A 142 -6.07 -1.10 0.36
N LEU A 143 -6.85 -2.08 0.83
CA LEU A 143 -6.71 -3.46 0.35
C LEU A 143 -7.31 -3.63 -1.05
N VAL A 144 -8.46 -3.00 -1.32
CA VAL A 144 -9.06 -2.96 -2.65
C VAL A 144 -8.10 -2.30 -3.66
N ASP A 145 -7.47 -1.19 -3.28
CA ASP A 145 -6.52 -0.49 -4.13
C ASP A 145 -5.21 -1.26 -4.32
N ALA A 146 -4.71 -1.95 -3.29
CA ALA A 146 -3.56 -2.86 -3.42
C ALA A 146 -3.84 -4.05 -4.36
N ARG A 147 -5.04 -4.66 -4.29
CA ARG A 147 -5.47 -5.69 -5.26
C ARG A 147 -5.54 -5.13 -6.67
N HIS A 148 -6.05 -3.91 -6.82
CA HIS A 148 -6.11 -3.24 -8.12
C HIS A 148 -4.70 -2.92 -8.65
N ASN A 149 -3.74 -2.57 -7.80
CA ASN A 149 -2.33 -2.40 -8.17
C ASN A 149 -1.74 -3.70 -8.75
N LEU A 150 -2.00 -4.87 -8.13
CA LEU A 150 -1.60 -6.17 -8.70
C LEU A 150 -2.26 -6.42 -10.06
N ALA A 151 -3.56 -6.14 -10.20
CA ALA A 151 -4.28 -6.33 -11.46
C ALA A 151 -3.76 -5.43 -12.59
N LYS A 152 -3.46 -4.15 -12.30
CA LYS A 152 -2.80 -3.22 -13.23
C LYS A 152 -1.44 -3.75 -13.65
N TYR A 153 -0.62 -4.23 -12.71
CA TYR A 153 0.69 -4.80 -13.00
C TYR A 153 0.60 -6.01 -13.95
N ALA A 154 -0.35 -6.92 -13.70
CA ALA A 154 -0.59 -8.07 -14.56
C ALA A 154 -0.99 -7.67 -15.99
N ALA A 155 -1.88 -6.69 -16.14
CA ALA A 155 -2.30 -6.17 -17.44
C ALA A 155 -1.14 -5.53 -18.21
N ILE A 156 -0.35 -4.68 -17.54
CA ILE A 156 0.81 -4.01 -18.15
C ILE A 156 1.88 -5.04 -18.57
N SER A 157 2.19 -5.99 -17.68
CA SER A 157 3.18 -7.03 -17.94
C SER A 157 2.75 -7.98 -19.06
N GLY A 158 1.46 -8.32 -19.13
CA GLY A 158 0.90 -9.13 -20.22
C GLY A 158 0.95 -8.42 -21.57
N PHE A 159 0.75 -7.10 -21.60
CA PHE A 159 0.85 -6.29 -22.82
C PHE A 159 2.28 -6.27 -23.38
N ARG A 160 3.30 -6.06 -22.53
CA ARG A 160 4.72 -6.05 -22.93
C ARG A 160 5.21 -7.39 -23.51
N ARG A 161 4.53 -8.49 -23.23
CA ARG A 161 4.89 -9.84 -23.71
C ARG A 161 4.31 -10.16 -25.09
N ARG A 162 3.41 -9.35 -25.63
CA ARG A 162 2.88 -9.56 -26.99
C ARG A 162 3.91 -9.08 -28.02
N PRO A 163 4.33 -9.92 -29.00
CA PRO A 163 5.14 -9.45 -30.11
C PRO A 163 4.37 -8.36 -30.87
N SER A 164 5.07 -7.29 -31.25
CA SER A 164 4.59 -6.24 -32.16
C SER A 164 4.28 -6.79 -33.54
#